data_AF-U6F8V0-F1
#
_entry.id   AF-U6F8V0-F1
#
_cell.length_a   1.000
_cell.length_b   1.000
_cell.length_c   1.000
_cell.angle_alpha   90.00
_cell.angle_beta   90.00
_cell.angle_gamma   90.00
#
_symmetry.space_group_name_H-M   'P 1'
#
loop_
_entity.id
_entity.type
_entity.pdbx_description
1 polymer ?
#
loop_
_entity_poly.entity_id
_entity_poly.type
_entity_poly.pdbx_seq_one_letter_code
_entity_poly.pdbx_strand_id
1 'polypeptide(L)'
;MTNKTAKIAKQWLDDADAILVTASNGLSISEGLNLFANDKKLKEVLGDLVDKYHLPNLLTAFAFKYPNQLDYWRMVARVVEYYGNNYEISNYMQDIKKIIGNKSYFVWTSNIDHHFALVGLTNLFEIEGNWFEGVCSNHPAEHSVHYLASKLHEIYEKDQAGTLTEADIPKCDECGAPLALNMAGEDFQINQKQVQAFQDFIQKYEDKKLVVLELGIGPRNQMIKAPSM
;
A
#
# COMPACT_ATOMS: atom_id res chain seq x y z
N MET A 1 12.42 -11.62 -22.88
CA MET A 1 11.09 -11.84 -23.49
C MET A 1 11.25 -11.80 -25.00
N THR A 2 10.64 -12.70 -25.78
CA THR A 2 10.76 -12.66 -27.25
C THR A 2 9.71 -11.71 -27.84
N ASN A 3 9.98 -11.12 -29.00
CA ASN A 3 8.98 -10.32 -29.75
C ASN A 3 7.69 -11.10 -30.02
N LYS A 4 7.76 -12.44 -30.14
CA LYS A 4 6.59 -13.30 -30.32
C LYS A 4 5.73 -13.33 -29.06
N THR A 5 6.33 -13.49 -27.89
CA THR A 5 5.63 -13.51 -26.59
C THR A 5 4.92 -12.19 -26.32
N ALA A 6 5.59 -11.06 -26.57
CA ALA A 6 5.00 -9.73 -26.38
C ALA A 6 3.77 -9.48 -27.29
N LYS A 7 3.82 -9.97 -28.54
CA LYS A 7 2.67 -9.89 -29.46
C LYS A 7 1.48 -10.72 -28.98
N ILE A 8 1.72 -11.92 -28.45
CA ILE A 8 0.67 -12.77 -27.89
C ILE A 8 0.02 -12.10 -26.68
N ALA A 9 0.84 -11.58 -25.74
CA ALA A 9 0.33 -10.87 -24.57
C ALA A 9 -0.50 -9.64 -24.96
N LYS A 10 -0.03 -8.87 -25.94
CA LYS A 10 -0.79 -7.74 -26.49
C LYS A 10 -2.14 -8.20 -27.06
N GLN A 11 -2.17 -9.30 -27.82
CA GLN A 11 -3.42 -9.83 -28.36
C GLN A 11 -4.39 -10.25 -27.24
N TRP A 12 -3.90 -10.92 -26.20
CA TRP A 12 -4.74 -11.27 -25.04
C TRP A 12 -5.32 -10.03 -24.36
N LEU A 13 -4.51 -8.99 -24.16
CA LEU A 13 -4.96 -7.72 -23.59
C LEU A 13 -5.99 -7.04 -24.49
N ASP A 14 -5.74 -6.96 -25.80
CA ASP A 14 -6.66 -6.34 -26.77
C ASP A 14 -8.01 -7.07 -26.79
N ASP A 15 -8.00 -8.42 -26.77
CA ASP A 15 -9.19 -9.29 -26.82
C ASP A 15 -9.90 -9.48 -25.47
N ALA A 16 -9.32 -8.99 -24.36
CA ALA A 16 -9.87 -9.16 -23.02
C ALA A 16 -11.16 -8.36 -22.80
N ASP A 17 -12.13 -9.01 -22.16
CA ASP A 17 -13.36 -8.37 -21.66
C ASP A 17 -13.08 -7.54 -20.39
N ALA A 18 -12.12 -7.99 -19.57
CA ALA A 18 -11.66 -7.29 -18.39
C ALA A 18 -10.20 -7.67 -18.02
N ILE A 19 -9.58 -6.84 -17.17
CA ILE A 19 -8.22 -7.06 -16.66
C ILE A 19 -8.26 -7.11 -15.12
N LEU A 20 -7.80 -8.22 -14.55
CA LEU A 20 -7.48 -8.31 -13.13
C LEU A 20 -5.98 -8.02 -12.97
N VAL A 21 -5.64 -6.87 -12.38
CA VAL A 21 -4.26 -6.54 -12.04
C VAL A 21 -3.97 -7.10 -10.66
N THR A 22 -3.00 -8.00 -10.56
CA THR A 22 -2.52 -8.50 -9.27
C THR A 22 -1.11 -8.01 -9.01
N ALA A 23 -0.84 -7.49 -7.81
CA ALA A 23 0.46 -6.90 -7.50
C ALA A 23 0.95 -7.21 -6.08
N SER A 24 2.27 -7.33 -5.94
CA SER A 24 2.96 -7.43 -4.66
C SER A 24 4.30 -6.67 -4.71
N ASN A 25 5.14 -6.87 -3.70
CA ASN A 25 6.33 -6.06 -3.43
C ASN A 25 7.30 -5.93 -4.61
N GLY A 26 7.34 -6.88 -5.56
CA GLY A 26 8.18 -6.75 -6.75
C GLY A 26 7.84 -5.53 -7.61
N LEU A 27 6.56 -5.10 -7.63
CA LEU A 27 6.16 -3.86 -8.27
C LEU A 27 6.69 -2.65 -7.49
N SER A 28 6.44 -2.57 -6.18
CA SER A 28 6.92 -1.47 -5.33
C SER A 28 8.44 -1.33 -5.39
N ILE A 29 9.19 -2.45 -5.42
CA ILE A 29 10.66 -2.46 -5.60
C ILE A 29 11.04 -1.81 -6.93
N SER A 30 10.31 -2.11 -8.01
CA SER A 30 10.54 -1.49 -9.32
C SER A 30 10.23 0.01 -9.31
N GLU A 31 9.29 0.44 -8.47
CA GLU A 31 8.95 1.84 -8.22
C GLU A 31 9.88 2.52 -7.20
N GLY A 32 10.90 1.83 -6.71
CA GLY A 32 11.92 2.37 -5.80
C GLY A 32 11.60 2.23 -4.31
N LEU A 33 10.51 1.55 -3.95
CA LEU A 33 10.15 1.19 -2.58
C LEU A 33 10.55 -0.25 -2.28
N ASN A 34 11.70 -0.44 -1.65
CA ASN A 34 12.16 -1.75 -1.22
C ASN A 34 12.08 -1.93 0.31
N LEU A 35 11.02 -2.61 0.77
CA LEU A 35 10.79 -2.82 2.19
C LEU A 35 11.84 -3.71 2.88
N PHE A 36 12.61 -4.50 2.12
CA PHE A 36 13.51 -5.53 2.65
C PHE A 36 14.98 -5.11 2.65
N ALA A 37 15.34 -4.05 1.93
CA ALA A 37 16.72 -3.65 1.73
C ALA A 37 17.25 -2.73 2.83
N ASN A 38 18.51 -2.97 3.20
CA ASN A 38 19.34 -1.96 3.85
C ASN A 38 20.03 -1.12 2.77
N ASP A 39 19.29 -0.20 2.17
CA ASP A 39 19.80 0.64 1.10
C ASP A 39 19.98 2.09 1.53
N LYS A 40 20.52 2.91 0.63
CA LYS A 40 20.70 4.34 0.86
C LYS A 40 19.36 5.03 1.16
N LYS A 41 18.27 4.54 0.58
CA LYS A 41 16.95 5.16 0.69
C LYS A 41 16.38 5.01 2.10
N LEU A 42 16.62 3.89 2.77
CA LEU A 42 16.31 3.71 4.20
C LEU A 42 16.85 4.88 5.04
N LYS A 43 18.13 5.22 4.86
CA LYS A 43 18.78 6.31 5.61
C LYS A 43 18.30 7.69 5.19
N GLU A 44 18.06 7.90 3.89
CA GLU A 44 17.50 9.16 3.38
C GLU A 44 16.11 9.45 3.95
N VAL A 45 15.26 8.43 4.07
CA VAL A 45 13.88 8.57 4.55
C VAL A 45 13.81 8.63 6.07
N LEU A 46 14.46 7.68 6.77
CA LEU A 46 14.32 7.57 8.22
C LEU A 46 15.36 8.37 9.01
N GLY A 47 16.42 8.86 8.38
CA GLY A 47 17.41 9.74 8.99
C GLY A 47 18.08 9.14 10.23
N ASP A 48 18.06 9.89 11.33
CA ASP A 48 18.66 9.53 12.62
C ASP A 48 18.05 8.27 13.27
N LEU A 49 16.78 7.95 12.97
CA LEU A 49 16.11 6.76 13.51
C LEU A 49 16.82 5.45 13.12
N VAL A 50 17.45 5.40 11.95
CA VAL A 50 18.20 4.21 11.49
C VAL A 50 19.33 3.88 12.43
N ASP A 51 20.13 4.88 12.86
CA ASP A 51 21.27 4.64 13.74
C ASP A 51 20.82 4.44 15.19
N LYS A 52 19.82 5.23 15.62
CA LYS A 52 19.26 5.17 16.98
C LYS A 52 18.70 3.79 17.32
N TYR A 53 18.04 3.14 16.36
CA TYR A 53 17.36 1.87 16.57
C TYR A 53 17.98 0.69 15.80
N HIS A 54 19.11 0.90 15.13
CA HIS A 54 19.79 -0.10 14.29
C HIS A 54 18.85 -0.78 13.28
N LEU A 55 18.00 0.03 12.62
CA LEU A 55 16.97 -0.48 11.72
C LEU A 55 17.62 -1.02 10.43
N PRO A 56 17.43 -2.31 10.09
CA PRO A 56 18.06 -2.90 8.91
C PRO A 56 17.28 -2.65 7.61
N ASN A 57 15.98 -2.33 7.68
CA ASN A 57 15.10 -2.08 6.53
C ASN A 57 13.76 -1.48 6.98
N LEU A 58 12.94 -1.02 6.03
CA LEU A 58 11.63 -0.41 6.31
C LEU A 58 10.63 -1.39 6.92
N LEU A 59 10.61 -2.65 6.47
CA LEU A 59 9.72 -3.67 7.03
C LEU A 59 9.95 -3.83 8.54
N THR A 60 11.22 -3.91 8.95
CA THR A 60 11.59 -3.98 10.36
C THR A 60 11.27 -2.68 11.08
N ALA A 61 11.43 -1.53 10.43
CA ALA A 61 11.07 -0.23 11.00
C ALA A 61 9.58 -0.16 11.37
N PHE A 62 8.68 -0.68 10.54
CA PHE A 62 7.25 -0.76 10.85
C PHE A 62 6.92 -1.77 11.95
N ALA A 63 7.63 -2.89 12.02
CA ALA A 63 7.43 -3.92 13.04
C ALA A 63 8.17 -3.66 14.37
N PHE A 64 8.99 -2.60 14.44
CA PHE A 64 9.83 -2.32 15.59
C PHE A 64 9.01 -1.87 16.81
N LYS A 65 9.33 -2.41 17.99
CA LYS A 65 8.72 -2.02 19.26
C LYS A 65 9.41 -0.77 19.82
N TYR A 66 9.00 0.40 19.34
CA TYR A 66 9.57 1.67 19.81
C TYR A 66 9.30 1.89 21.30
N PRO A 67 10.29 2.38 22.08
CA PRO A 67 10.10 2.70 23.49
C PRO A 67 9.07 3.81 23.76
N ASN A 68 8.77 4.62 22.76
CA ASN A 68 7.79 5.70 22.82
C ASN A 68 7.02 5.78 21.49
N GLN A 69 5.77 6.25 21.55
CA GLN A 69 4.92 6.37 20.35
C GLN A 69 5.36 7.50 19.42
N LEU A 70 6.09 8.50 19.93
CA LEU A 70 6.55 9.64 19.13
C LEU A 70 7.51 9.20 18.02
N ASP A 71 8.46 8.32 18.33
CA ASP A 71 9.41 7.79 17.35
C ASP A 71 8.74 6.82 16.36
N TYR A 72 7.71 6.07 16.80
CA TYR A 72 6.90 5.28 15.88
C TYR A 72 6.19 6.18 14.85
N TRP A 73 5.47 7.21 15.30
CA TRP A 73 4.76 8.11 14.40
C TRP A 73 5.69 8.98 13.55
N ARG A 74 6.87 9.33 14.07
CA ARG A 74 7.96 9.94 13.28
C ARG A 74 8.40 9.01 12.14
N MET A 75 8.62 7.74 12.42
CA MET A 75 8.97 6.74 11.40
C MET A 75 7.87 6.65 10.34
N VAL A 76 6.61 6.46 10.77
CA VAL A 76 5.47 6.36 9.84
C VAL A 76 5.36 7.62 8.98
N ALA A 77 5.33 8.80 9.59
CA ALA A 77 5.19 10.07 8.88
C ALA A 77 6.30 10.29 7.86
N ARG A 78 7.57 10.01 8.19
CA ARG A 78 8.68 10.12 7.25
C ARG A 78 8.52 9.19 6.04
N VAL A 79 8.12 7.93 6.26
CA VAL A 79 7.91 6.96 5.17
C VAL A 79 6.73 7.37 4.29
N VAL A 80 5.57 7.66 4.89
CA VAL A 80 4.35 8.02 4.16
C VAL A 80 4.51 9.36 3.46
N GLU A 81 5.21 10.31 4.05
CA GLU A 81 5.49 11.58 3.38
C GLU A 81 6.30 11.36 2.10
N TYR A 82 7.35 10.55 2.16
CA TYR A 82 8.23 10.31 1.00
C TYR A 82 7.56 9.46 -0.07
N TYR A 83 6.97 8.33 0.31
CA TYR A 83 6.45 7.35 -0.66
C TYR A 83 4.96 7.47 -0.94
N GLY A 84 4.23 8.28 -0.16
CA GLY A 84 2.79 8.46 -0.28
C GLY A 84 2.42 9.89 -0.65
N ASN A 85 2.53 10.83 0.30
CA ASN A 85 2.09 12.23 0.08
C ASN A 85 2.86 12.89 -1.07
N ASN A 86 4.16 12.64 -1.18
CA ASN A 86 5.01 13.14 -2.27
C ASN A 86 5.24 12.08 -3.36
N TYR A 87 4.34 11.10 -3.50
CA TYR A 87 4.45 10.10 -4.55
C TYR A 87 4.34 10.74 -5.93
N GLU A 88 5.39 10.56 -6.74
CA GLU A 88 5.38 10.90 -8.16
C GLU A 88 5.06 9.68 -9.01
N ILE A 89 4.12 9.83 -9.94
CA ILE A 89 3.65 8.74 -10.79
C ILE A 89 4.80 8.17 -11.63
N SER A 90 5.18 6.93 -11.35
CA SER A 90 6.25 6.23 -12.06
C SER A 90 5.87 5.89 -13.52
N ASN A 91 6.87 5.67 -14.38
CA ASN A 91 6.62 5.17 -15.75
C ASN A 91 5.91 3.81 -15.72
N TYR A 92 6.20 2.95 -14.74
CA TYR A 92 5.54 1.65 -14.59
C TYR A 92 4.05 1.83 -14.31
N MET A 93 3.70 2.72 -13.38
CA MET A 93 2.30 2.99 -13.05
C MET A 93 1.57 3.68 -14.21
N GLN A 94 2.23 4.58 -14.94
CA GLN A 94 1.69 5.14 -16.19
C GLN A 94 1.42 4.05 -17.23
N ASP A 95 2.33 3.10 -17.40
CA ASP A 95 2.19 2.01 -18.37
C ASP A 95 1.10 1.02 -17.94
N ILE A 96 0.96 0.72 -16.65
CA ILE A 96 -0.18 -0.07 -16.12
C ILE A 96 -1.50 0.64 -16.45
N LYS A 97 -1.61 1.96 -16.22
CA LYS A 97 -2.80 2.74 -16.59
C LYS A 97 -3.07 2.70 -18.10
N LYS A 98 -2.03 2.76 -18.94
CA LYS A 98 -2.18 2.65 -20.41
C LYS A 98 -2.66 1.24 -20.83
N ILE A 99 -2.15 0.20 -20.17
CA ILE A 99 -2.54 -1.20 -20.42
C ILE A 99 -4.00 -1.42 -20.04
N ILE A 100 -4.44 -0.89 -18.90
CA ILE A 100 -5.85 -0.90 -18.48
C ILE A 100 -6.71 -0.14 -19.50
N GLY A 101 -6.28 1.07 -19.87
CA GLY A 101 -6.99 1.92 -20.82
C GLY A 101 -8.44 2.16 -20.39
N ASN A 102 -9.38 1.90 -21.30
CA ASN A 102 -10.83 2.02 -21.06
C ASN A 102 -11.50 0.67 -20.72
N LYS A 103 -10.72 -0.40 -20.52
CA LYS A 103 -11.28 -1.73 -20.21
C LYS A 103 -11.77 -1.76 -18.78
N SER A 104 -12.76 -2.62 -18.52
CA SER A 104 -13.13 -2.93 -17.14
C SER A 104 -11.94 -3.57 -16.43
N TYR A 105 -11.66 -3.14 -15.20
CA TYR A 105 -10.52 -3.62 -14.45
C TYR A 105 -10.83 -3.73 -12.97
N PHE A 106 -10.01 -4.52 -12.29
CA PHE A 106 -9.92 -4.53 -10.84
C PHE A 106 -8.45 -4.72 -10.43
N VAL A 107 -8.03 -4.07 -9.36
CA VAL A 107 -6.69 -4.22 -8.78
C VAL A 107 -6.81 -5.02 -7.49
N TRP A 108 -6.02 -6.08 -7.35
CA TRP A 108 -5.88 -6.82 -6.12
C TRP A 108 -4.41 -6.84 -5.70
N THR A 109 -4.10 -6.23 -4.56
CA THR A 109 -2.72 -6.08 -4.13
C THR A 109 -2.53 -6.35 -2.64
N SER A 110 -1.33 -6.79 -2.31
CA SER A 110 -0.80 -6.90 -0.94
C SER A 110 0.10 -5.73 -0.57
N ASN A 111 0.30 -4.78 -1.49
CA ASN A 111 1.11 -3.61 -1.21
C ASN A 111 0.31 -2.63 -0.35
N ILE A 112 0.96 -2.10 0.68
CA ILE A 112 0.39 -1.12 1.61
C ILE A 112 0.64 0.34 1.18
N ASP A 113 1.36 0.54 0.08
CA ASP A 113 1.86 1.83 -0.37
C ASP A 113 0.79 2.76 -0.98
N HIS A 114 -0.39 2.21 -1.26
CA HIS A 114 -1.54 2.94 -1.80
C HIS A 114 -1.30 3.56 -3.19
N HIS A 115 -0.24 3.16 -3.92
CA HIS A 115 0.15 3.82 -5.17
C HIS A 115 -0.93 3.73 -6.26
N PHE A 116 -1.65 2.62 -6.35
CA PHE A 116 -2.75 2.48 -7.32
C PHE A 116 -3.88 3.50 -7.09
N ALA A 117 -4.25 3.75 -5.83
CA ALA A 117 -5.27 4.73 -5.48
C ALA A 117 -4.78 6.16 -5.73
N LEU A 118 -3.52 6.46 -5.38
CA LEU A 118 -2.89 7.77 -5.61
C LEU A 118 -2.85 8.17 -7.09
N VAL A 119 -2.80 7.20 -8.01
CA VAL A 119 -2.88 7.47 -9.46
C VAL A 119 -4.31 7.49 -10.02
N GLY A 120 -5.32 7.44 -9.15
CA GLY A 120 -6.73 7.55 -9.49
C GLY A 120 -7.39 6.26 -9.96
N LEU A 121 -6.79 5.08 -9.70
CA LEU A 121 -7.53 3.83 -9.85
C LEU A 121 -8.43 3.64 -8.63
N THR A 122 -9.67 3.23 -8.85
CA THR A 122 -10.72 3.21 -7.82
C THR A 122 -11.28 1.81 -7.56
N ASN A 123 -11.11 0.87 -8.50
CA ASN A 123 -11.53 -0.51 -8.35
C ASN A 123 -10.35 -1.31 -7.78
N LEU A 124 -10.19 -1.29 -6.47
CA LEU A 124 -9.04 -1.87 -5.79
C LEU A 124 -9.44 -2.66 -4.54
N PHE A 125 -8.63 -3.67 -4.24
CA PHE A 125 -8.64 -4.40 -3.00
C PHE A 125 -7.21 -4.51 -2.48
N GLU A 126 -6.93 -3.77 -1.42
CA GLU A 126 -5.68 -3.76 -0.66
C GLU A 126 -5.82 -4.74 0.50
N ILE A 127 -5.49 -6.01 0.25
CA ILE A 127 -5.80 -7.12 1.17
C ILE A 127 -5.06 -7.02 2.51
N GLU A 128 -3.94 -6.31 2.54
CA GLU A 128 -3.14 -6.06 3.76
C GLU A 128 -3.35 -4.66 4.33
N GLY A 129 -4.34 -3.90 3.83
CA GLY A 129 -4.58 -2.51 4.19
C GLY A 129 -3.61 -1.55 3.50
N ASN A 130 -3.55 -0.31 4.00
CA ASN A 130 -2.63 0.71 3.50
C ASN A 130 -2.18 1.66 4.62
N TRP A 131 -1.05 2.34 4.41
CA TRP A 131 -0.44 3.22 5.42
C TRP A 131 -1.15 4.57 5.62
N PHE A 132 -2.24 4.84 4.88
CA PHE A 132 -3.04 6.04 5.03
C PHE A 132 -4.28 5.82 5.89
N GLU A 133 -4.54 4.60 6.32
CA GLU A 133 -5.69 4.29 7.16
C GLU A 133 -5.25 4.04 8.61
N GLY A 134 -6.04 4.53 9.55
CA GLY A 134 -5.88 4.30 10.97
C GLY A 134 -7.15 3.75 11.62
N VAL A 135 -6.98 2.92 12.64
CA VAL A 135 -8.07 2.33 13.45
C VAL A 135 -7.88 2.67 14.92
N CYS A 136 -8.98 2.76 15.66
CA CYS A 136 -8.98 3.03 17.10
C CYS A 136 -8.28 1.88 17.85
N SER A 137 -7.31 2.19 18.72
CA SER A 137 -6.60 1.15 19.49
C SER A 137 -7.47 0.42 20.52
N ASN A 138 -8.57 1.04 20.96
CA ASN A 138 -9.45 0.45 21.98
C ASN A 138 -10.67 -0.26 21.36
N HIS A 139 -11.14 0.23 20.20
CA HIS A 139 -12.39 -0.19 19.57
C HIS A 139 -12.20 -0.31 18.04
N PRO A 140 -11.22 -1.11 17.56
CA PRO A 140 -10.82 -1.08 16.15
C PRO A 140 -11.94 -1.51 15.20
N ALA A 141 -12.79 -2.46 15.61
CA ALA A 141 -13.91 -2.98 14.80
C ALA A 141 -15.22 -2.20 14.93
N GLU A 142 -15.35 -1.34 15.95
CA GLU A 142 -16.60 -0.61 16.26
C GLU A 142 -16.55 0.83 15.75
N HIS A 143 -15.38 1.47 15.83
CA HIS A 143 -15.19 2.84 15.40
C HIS A 143 -14.80 2.93 13.92
N SER A 144 -14.98 4.13 13.36
CA SER A 144 -14.69 4.39 11.96
C SER A 144 -13.19 4.33 11.66
N VAL A 145 -12.84 3.88 10.44
CA VAL A 145 -11.48 4.01 9.91
C VAL A 145 -11.19 5.48 9.62
N HIS A 146 -10.00 5.95 10.00
CA HIS A 146 -9.55 7.32 9.84
C HIS A 146 -8.56 7.43 8.67
N TYR A 147 -8.75 8.39 7.77
CA TYR A 147 -7.77 8.69 6.72
C TYR A 147 -6.72 9.67 7.24
N LEU A 148 -5.44 9.28 7.16
CA LEU A 148 -4.34 9.89 7.89
C LEU A 148 -3.42 10.79 7.04
N ALA A 149 -3.61 10.90 5.72
CA ALA A 149 -2.66 11.59 4.83
C ALA A 149 -2.27 13.00 5.32
N SER A 150 -3.26 13.88 5.54
CA SER A 150 -3.02 15.24 6.04
C SER A 150 -2.44 15.26 7.45
N LYS A 151 -2.84 14.31 8.31
CA LYS A 151 -2.35 14.23 9.68
C LYS A 151 -0.88 13.79 9.73
N LEU A 152 -0.50 12.83 8.88
CA LEU A 152 0.87 12.37 8.74
C LEU A 152 1.78 13.45 8.14
N HIS A 153 1.26 14.24 7.19
CA HIS A 153 1.97 15.41 6.68
C HIS A 153 2.25 16.43 7.82
N GLU A 154 1.26 16.75 8.65
CA GLU A 154 1.44 17.65 9.80
C GLU A 154 2.50 17.12 10.78
N ILE A 155 2.47 15.81 11.07
CA ILE A 155 3.46 15.15 11.93
C ILE A 155 4.86 15.25 11.31
N TYR A 156 4.97 15.03 10.00
CA TYR A 156 6.24 15.17 9.28
C TYR A 156 6.79 16.60 9.39
N GLU A 157 5.98 17.62 9.12
CA GLU A 157 6.41 19.03 9.20
C GLU A 157 6.88 19.41 10.61
N LYS A 158 6.13 19.01 11.64
CA LYS A 158 6.51 19.24 13.05
C LYS A 158 7.75 18.48 13.45
N ASP A 159 7.95 17.28 12.90
CA ASP A 159 9.18 16.53 13.10
C ASP A 159 10.39 17.25 12.49
N GLN A 160 10.29 17.73 11.25
CA GLN A 160 11.36 18.48 10.59
C GLN A 160 11.67 19.80 11.33
N ALA A 161 10.66 20.43 11.92
CA ALA A 161 10.81 21.64 12.72
C ALA A 161 11.32 21.38 14.16
N GLY A 162 11.39 20.12 14.61
CA GLY A 162 11.75 19.78 15.99
C GLY A 162 10.68 20.16 17.03
N THR A 163 9.43 20.33 16.61
CA THR A 163 8.30 20.75 17.44
C THR A 163 7.27 19.66 17.70
N LEU A 164 7.50 18.45 17.19
CA LEU A 164 6.61 17.30 17.38
C LEU A 164 6.52 16.87 18.85
N THR A 165 5.30 16.73 19.37
CA THR A 165 4.98 16.34 20.75
C THR A 165 3.97 15.21 20.80
N GLU A 166 3.75 14.62 21.99
CA GLU A 166 2.72 13.58 22.17
C GLU A 166 1.29 14.07 21.90
N ALA A 167 1.03 15.37 21.98
CA ALA A 167 -0.27 15.94 21.64
C ALA A 167 -0.59 15.82 20.14
N ASP A 168 0.44 15.62 19.30
CA ASP A 168 0.31 15.52 17.85
C ASP A 168 0.02 14.10 17.36
N ILE A 169 0.15 13.10 18.23
CA ILE A 169 -0.14 11.70 17.91
C ILE A 169 -1.62 11.57 17.47
N PRO A 170 -1.91 10.87 16.36
CA PRO A 170 -3.28 10.69 15.88
C PRO A 170 -4.17 10.01 16.92
N LYS A 171 -5.38 10.56 17.10
CA LYS A 171 -6.38 10.07 18.05
C LYS A 171 -7.70 9.79 17.33
N CYS A 172 -8.45 8.84 17.87
CA CYS A 172 -9.80 8.54 17.42
C CYS A 172 -10.73 9.69 17.79
N ASP A 173 -11.46 10.22 16.81
CA ASP A 173 -12.42 11.30 16.98
C ASP A 173 -13.62 10.91 17.87
N GLU A 174 -13.87 9.62 18.06
CA GLU A 174 -15.01 9.09 18.81
C GLU A 174 -14.72 8.96 20.32
N CYS A 175 -13.51 8.53 20.72
CA CYS A 175 -13.18 8.30 22.13
C CYS A 175 -11.86 8.91 22.61
N GLY A 176 -11.08 9.53 21.74
CA GLY A 176 -9.79 10.14 22.07
C GLY A 176 -8.64 9.17 22.33
N ALA A 177 -8.86 7.86 22.17
CA ALA A 177 -7.78 6.86 22.22
C ALA A 177 -6.79 7.06 21.06
N PRO A 178 -5.52 6.64 21.20
CA PRO A 178 -4.57 6.64 20.09
C PRO A 178 -5.09 5.82 18.91
N LEU A 179 -4.68 6.20 17.70
CA LEU A 179 -4.86 5.35 16.52
C LEU A 179 -3.68 4.39 16.37
N ALA A 180 -3.91 3.29 15.66
CA ALA A 180 -2.90 2.42 15.07
C ALA A 180 -3.10 2.40 13.54
N LEU A 181 -2.07 2.07 12.76
CA LEU A 181 -2.23 1.91 11.32
C LEU A 181 -3.13 0.70 11.00
N ASN A 182 -4.02 0.84 10.02
CA ASN A 182 -4.87 -0.23 9.53
C ASN A 182 -4.13 -1.10 8.49
N MET A 183 -3.16 -1.86 8.97
CA MET A 183 -2.37 -2.80 8.15
C MET A 183 -2.44 -4.20 8.75
N ALA A 184 -2.15 -5.22 7.94
CA ALA A 184 -2.18 -6.62 8.37
C ALA A 184 -1.45 -6.85 9.71
N GLY A 185 -2.22 -7.31 10.71
CA GLY A 185 -1.79 -7.37 12.11
C GLY A 185 -2.97 -7.75 13.02
N GLU A 186 -2.78 -7.62 14.34
CA GLU A 186 -3.78 -8.03 15.35
C GLU A 186 -5.09 -7.25 15.23
N ASP A 187 -5.01 -5.93 15.07
CA ASP A 187 -6.18 -5.04 15.03
C ASP A 187 -6.63 -4.69 13.60
N PHE A 188 -6.13 -5.39 12.59
CA PHE A 188 -6.41 -5.10 11.19
C PHE A 188 -7.90 -5.22 10.87
N GLN A 189 -8.46 -4.16 10.28
CA GLN A 189 -9.82 -4.13 9.78
C GLN A 189 -9.82 -4.14 8.25
N ILE A 190 -10.14 -5.30 7.68
CA ILE A 190 -10.27 -5.44 6.23
C ILE A 190 -11.42 -4.59 5.69
N ASN A 191 -11.19 -3.92 4.56
CA ASN A 191 -12.21 -3.09 3.92
C ASN A 191 -13.27 -3.97 3.24
N GLN A 192 -14.37 -4.23 3.93
CA GLN A 192 -15.47 -5.08 3.45
C GLN A 192 -16.09 -4.58 2.13
N LYS A 193 -16.04 -3.26 1.86
CA LYS A 193 -16.53 -2.71 0.58
C LYS A 193 -15.63 -3.12 -0.58
N GLN A 194 -14.31 -3.10 -0.39
CA GLN A 194 -13.36 -3.59 -1.38
C GLN A 194 -13.48 -5.10 -1.60
N VAL A 195 -13.67 -5.88 -0.52
CA VAL A 195 -13.92 -7.33 -0.59
C VAL A 195 -15.15 -7.63 -1.44
N GLN A 196 -16.29 -6.97 -1.16
CA GLN A 196 -17.51 -7.17 -1.92
C GLN A 196 -17.34 -6.75 -3.39
N ALA A 197 -16.73 -5.59 -3.64
CA ALA A 197 -16.48 -5.12 -5.01
C ALA A 197 -15.57 -6.07 -5.80
N PHE A 198 -14.59 -6.69 -5.14
CA PHE A 198 -13.75 -7.72 -5.74
C PHE A 198 -14.55 -8.98 -6.08
N GLN A 199 -15.37 -9.48 -5.15
CA GLN A 199 -16.24 -10.63 -5.38
C GLN A 199 -17.21 -10.39 -6.54
N ASP A 200 -17.84 -9.21 -6.58
CA ASP A 200 -18.74 -8.80 -7.66
C ASP A 200 -18.03 -8.76 -9.01
N PHE A 201 -16.78 -8.26 -9.04
CA PHE A 201 -15.97 -8.24 -10.25
C PHE A 201 -15.64 -9.66 -10.74
N ILE A 202 -15.20 -10.55 -9.84
CA ILE A 202 -14.90 -11.94 -10.20
C ILE A 202 -16.14 -12.64 -10.73
N GLN A 203 -17.28 -12.54 -10.03
CA GLN A 203 -18.54 -13.14 -10.47
C GLN A 203 -18.99 -12.61 -11.84
N LYS A 204 -18.82 -11.31 -12.10
CA LYS A 204 -19.20 -10.70 -13.37
C LYS A 204 -18.39 -11.22 -14.56
N TYR A 205 -17.12 -11.59 -14.36
CA TYR A 205 -16.19 -11.95 -15.43
C TYR A 205 -15.73 -13.41 -15.42
N GLU A 206 -16.28 -14.27 -14.55
CA GLU A 206 -15.87 -15.68 -14.41
C GLU A 206 -15.99 -16.48 -15.73
N ASP A 207 -17.03 -16.24 -16.52
CA ASP A 207 -17.27 -16.87 -17.83
C ASP A 207 -16.84 -15.98 -19.02
N LYS A 208 -15.96 -14.99 -18.79
CA LYS A 208 -15.51 -14.01 -19.79
C LYS A 208 -14.01 -14.12 -20.05
N LYS A 209 -13.52 -13.43 -21.08
CA LYS A 209 -12.08 -13.33 -21.36
C LYS A 209 -11.41 -12.39 -20.35
N LEU A 210 -11.10 -12.92 -19.17
CA LEU A 210 -10.36 -12.23 -18.13
C LEU A 210 -8.85 -12.42 -18.32
N VAL A 211 -8.10 -11.32 -18.41
CA VAL A 211 -6.64 -11.36 -18.34
C VAL A 211 -6.20 -11.06 -16.90
N VAL A 212 -5.43 -11.97 -16.31
CA VAL A 212 -4.75 -11.74 -15.03
C VAL A 212 -3.35 -11.20 -15.30
N LEU A 213 -3.11 -9.94 -14.94
CA LEU A 213 -1.81 -9.28 -15.05
C LEU A 213 -1.08 -9.36 -13.71
N GLU A 214 -0.21 -10.37 -13.57
CA GLU A 214 0.60 -10.60 -12.37
C GLU A 214 1.87 -9.73 -12.37
N LEU A 215 2.00 -8.83 -11.38
CA LEU A 215 3.08 -7.85 -11.27
C LEU A 215 3.86 -8.04 -9.97
N GLY A 216 5.07 -8.60 -10.08
CA GLY A 216 6.00 -8.65 -8.95
C GLY A 216 5.58 -9.57 -7.81
N ILE A 217 4.81 -10.63 -8.09
CA ILE A 217 4.35 -11.59 -7.07
C ILE A 217 5.34 -12.75 -6.94
N GLY A 218 6.09 -12.74 -5.83
CA GLY A 218 7.02 -13.82 -5.50
C GLY A 218 6.29 -15.14 -5.18
N PRO A 219 6.97 -16.29 -5.32
CA PRO A 219 6.36 -17.62 -5.10
C PRO A 219 5.90 -17.86 -3.65
N ARG A 220 6.33 -17.04 -2.69
CA ARG A 220 5.90 -17.16 -1.29
C ARG A 220 4.60 -16.42 -0.99
N ASN A 221 4.17 -15.49 -1.84
CA ASN A 221 2.90 -14.78 -1.65
C ASN A 221 1.74 -15.62 -2.17
N GLN A 222 1.35 -16.63 -1.39
CA GLN A 222 0.28 -17.56 -1.75
C GLN A 222 -1.11 -16.92 -1.63
N MET A 223 -1.27 -15.82 -0.88
CA MET A 223 -2.57 -15.16 -0.70
C MET A 223 -3.15 -14.64 -2.00
N ILE A 224 -2.29 -14.10 -2.88
CA ILE A 224 -2.69 -13.65 -4.21
C ILE A 224 -2.39 -14.73 -5.26
N LYS A 225 -1.21 -15.35 -5.18
CA LYS A 225 -0.71 -16.23 -6.25
C LYS A 225 -1.52 -17.51 -6.42
N ALA A 226 -1.90 -18.19 -5.34
CA ALA A 226 -2.66 -19.44 -5.43
C ALA A 226 -4.05 -19.26 -6.07
N PRO A 227 -4.86 -18.28 -5.66
CA PRO A 227 -6.18 -18.05 -6.25
C PRO A 227 -6.19 -17.32 -7.60
N SER A 228 -5.07 -16.70 -8.02
CA SER A 228 -4.99 -16.00 -9.31
C SER A 228 -4.46 -16.86 -10.47
N MET A 229 -4.11 -18.12 -10.21
CA MET A 229 -3.66 -19.12 -11.20
C MET A 229 -4.81 -20.03 -11.62
#